data_AF-A0A6A5A6R1-F1
#
_entry.id   AF-A0A6A5A6R1-F1
#
_cell.length_a   1.000
_cell.length_b   1.000
_cell.length_c   1.000
_cell.angle_alpha   90.00
_cell.angle_beta   90.00
_cell.angle_gamma   90.00
#
_symmetry.space_group_name_H-M   'P 1'
#
loop_
_entity.id
_entity.type
_entity.pdbx_description
1 polymer ?
#
loop_
_entity_poly.entity_id
_entity_poly.type
_entity_poly.pdbx_seq_one_letter_code
_entity_poly.pdbx_strand_id
1 'polypeptide(L)'
;MYARQTQRALAAHSGVPKTTIVQHMKDEKQLQARSSYVRPQLTDAKTAARMKHVMNFLQPTSNGNQVFVDMNSYIHVDEKWFFLTHVKRKFYAYKEEIIPTSRVKSKRFITKVMFLATVARPRYDFHNKAMFDGNI
;
A
#
# COMPACT_ATOMS: atom_id res chain seq x y z
N MET A 1 -14.99 12.00 -15.83
CA MET A 1 -14.79 10.63 -16.36
C MET A 1 -14.48 9.57 -15.28
N TYR A 2 -14.71 9.81 -13.98
CA TYR A 2 -14.50 8.79 -12.92
C TYR A 2 -15.47 8.97 -11.76
N ALA A 3 -16.66 8.41 -11.96
CA ALA A 3 -17.87 8.88 -11.31
C ALA A 3 -18.18 8.27 -9.94
N ARG A 4 -17.55 7.16 -9.57
CA ARG A 4 -18.06 6.31 -8.47
C ARG A 4 -16.97 5.77 -7.55
N GLN A 5 -15.84 6.48 -7.43
CA GLN A 5 -14.68 5.96 -6.68
C GLN A 5 -14.78 6.15 -5.18
N THR A 6 -15.40 7.25 -4.78
CA THR A 6 -15.74 7.56 -3.40
C THR A 6 -17.26 7.56 -3.28
N GLN A 7 -17.81 7.37 -2.08
CA GLN A 7 -19.25 7.48 -1.87
C GLN A 7 -19.78 8.87 -2.25
N ARG A 8 -18.97 9.92 -2.10
CA ARG A 8 -19.32 11.30 -2.50
C ARG A 8 -19.38 11.45 -4.01
N ALA A 9 -18.40 10.89 -4.74
CA ALA A 9 -18.44 10.88 -6.20
C ALA A 9 -19.63 10.08 -6.70
N LEU A 10 -19.86 8.89 -6.12
CA LEU A 10 -21.01 8.04 -6.44
C LEU A 10 -22.31 8.81 -6.26
N ALA A 11 -22.51 9.49 -5.13
CA ALA A 11 -23.69 10.31 -4.86
C ALA A 11 -23.88 11.43 -5.89
N ALA A 12 -22.81 12.17 -6.19
CA ALA A 12 -22.84 13.26 -7.16
C ALA A 12 -23.21 12.77 -8.56
N HIS A 13 -22.80 11.56 -8.94
CA HIS A 13 -23.03 11.01 -10.26
C HIS A 13 -24.31 10.19 -10.40
N SER A 14 -24.79 9.55 -9.33
CA SER A 14 -26.06 8.84 -9.35
C SER A 14 -27.25 9.76 -9.07
N GLY A 15 -27.01 11.00 -8.61
CA GLY A 15 -28.06 11.91 -8.14
C GLY A 15 -28.69 11.46 -6.82
N VAL A 16 -28.19 10.37 -6.22
CA VAL A 16 -28.71 9.81 -4.97
C VAL A 16 -27.90 10.39 -3.81
N PRO A 17 -28.54 10.88 -2.74
CA PRO A 17 -27.84 11.35 -1.56
C PRO A 17 -26.88 10.28 -0.99
N LYS A 18 -25.71 10.73 -0.54
CA LYS A 18 -24.69 9.85 0.06
C LYS A 18 -25.26 9.02 1.22
N THR A 19 -26.15 9.60 2.02
CA THR A 19 -26.80 8.95 3.16
C THR A 19 -27.61 7.74 2.72
N THR A 20 -28.44 7.90 1.68
CA THR A 20 -29.23 6.83 1.07
C THR A 20 -28.35 5.72 0.51
N ILE A 21 -27.24 6.08 -0.14
CA ILE A 21 -26.24 5.10 -0.61
C ILE A 21 -25.66 4.29 0.57
N VAL A 22 -25.30 4.95 1.67
CA VAL A 22 -24.71 4.28 2.84
C VAL A 22 -25.71 3.33 3.50
N GLN A 23 -26.98 3.74 3.62
CA GLN A 23 -28.06 2.89 4.13
C GLN A 23 -28.29 1.69 3.20
N HIS A 24 -28.43 1.93 1.91
CA HIS A 24 -28.62 0.87 0.92
C HIS A 24 -27.46 -0.13 0.87
N MET A 25 -26.21 0.34 0.99
CA MET A 25 -25.03 -0.54 1.11
C MET A 25 -25.08 -1.44 2.36
N LYS A 26 -25.69 -0.96 3.46
CA LYS A 26 -25.85 -1.71 4.72
C LYS A 26 -26.98 -2.72 4.64
N ASP A 27 -28.11 -2.33 4.07
CA ASP A 27 -29.36 -3.10 4.09
C ASP A 27 -29.35 -4.20 3.02
N GLU A 28 -29.05 -3.84 1.77
CA GLU A 28 -29.12 -4.76 0.63
C GLU A 28 -27.81 -5.54 0.40
N LYS A 29 -26.68 -4.99 0.87
CA LYS A 29 -25.32 -5.57 0.75
C LYS A 29 -24.89 -5.94 -0.67
N GLN A 30 -25.65 -5.59 -1.71
CA GLN A 30 -25.31 -5.88 -3.09
C GLN A 30 -24.27 -4.89 -3.65
N LEU A 31 -24.32 -3.64 -3.18
CA LEU A 31 -23.37 -2.59 -3.52
C LEU A 31 -22.20 -2.60 -2.54
N GLN A 32 -21.02 -3.07 -2.99
CA GLN A 32 -19.84 -3.18 -2.14
C GLN A 32 -18.57 -2.63 -2.77
N ALA A 33 -17.68 -2.24 -1.88
CA ALA A 33 -16.34 -1.75 -2.17
C ALA A 33 -15.42 -2.92 -2.57
N ARG A 34 -15.10 -3.09 -3.87
CA ARG A 34 -14.20 -4.17 -4.34
C ARG A 34 -12.81 -3.68 -4.74
N SER A 35 -11.79 -4.51 -4.50
CA SER A 35 -10.39 -4.23 -4.90
C SER A 35 -9.74 -5.48 -5.45
N SER A 36 -8.84 -5.34 -6.44
CA SER A 36 -8.11 -6.46 -7.03
C SER A 36 -6.59 -6.20 -7.01
N TYR A 37 -5.82 -7.23 -6.63
CA TYR A 37 -4.35 -7.16 -6.51
C TYR A 37 -3.68 -8.21 -7.36
N VAL A 38 -2.55 -7.82 -7.98
CA VAL A 38 -1.64 -8.76 -8.64
C VAL A 38 -0.53 -9.01 -7.63
N ARG A 39 -0.28 -10.28 -7.29
CA ARG A 39 0.80 -10.67 -6.38
C ARG A 39 1.84 -11.47 -7.17
N PRO A 40 3.15 -11.16 -7.03
CA PRO A 40 4.20 -11.99 -7.64
C PRO A 40 4.20 -13.39 -7.02
N GLN A 41 4.32 -14.42 -7.86
CA GLN A 41 4.48 -15.80 -7.39
C GLN A 41 5.93 -16.03 -6.97
N LEU A 42 6.14 -16.51 -5.75
CA LEU A 42 7.46 -16.93 -5.26
C LEU A 42 7.74 -18.35 -5.74
N THR A 43 8.93 -18.57 -6.29
CA THR A 43 9.46 -19.90 -6.58
C THR A 43 10.21 -20.42 -5.36
N ASP A 44 10.36 -21.74 -5.22
CA ASP A 44 11.01 -22.36 -4.05
C ASP A 44 12.44 -21.83 -3.83
N ALA A 45 13.19 -21.64 -4.93
CA ALA A 45 14.52 -21.03 -4.87
C ALA A 45 14.51 -19.60 -4.29
N LYS A 46 13.49 -18.78 -4.62
CA LYS A 46 13.34 -17.42 -4.07
C LYS A 46 12.96 -17.46 -2.59
N THR A 47 12.15 -18.44 -2.19
CA THR A 47 11.81 -18.67 -0.77
C THR A 47 13.06 -19.04 0.03
N ALA A 48 13.86 -19.98 -0.46
CA ALA A 48 15.11 -20.39 0.19
C ALA A 48 16.13 -19.24 0.31
N ALA A 49 16.28 -18.44 -0.76
CA ALA A 49 17.17 -17.28 -0.75
C ALA A 49 16.74 -16.23 0.29
N ARG A 50 15.43 -15.96 0.41
CA ARG A 50 14.89 -15.05 1.43
C ARG A 50 15.13 -15.60 2.85
N MET A 51 14.94 -16.89 3.06
CA MET A 51 15.21 -17.52 4.35
C MET A 51 16.69 -17.40 4.73
N LYS A 52 17.61 -17.73 3.82
CA LYS A 52 19.05 -17.57 4.04
C LYS A 52 19.43 -16.12 4.39
N HIS A 53 18.83 -15.14 3.70
CA HIS A 53 19.05 -13.73 4.00
C HIS A 53 18.60 -13.38 5.42
N VAL A 54 17.40 -13.79 5.84
CA VAL A 54 16.88 -13.53 7.19
C VAL A 54 17.75 -14.18 8.27
N MET A 55 18.25 -15.40 8.04
CA MET A 55 19.12 -16.10 9.00
C MET A 55 20.42 -15.34 9.29
N ASN A 56 20.94 -14.56 8.34
CA ASN A 56 22.15 -13.75 8.56
C ASN A 56 21.94 -12.61 9.57
N PHE A 57 20.69 -12.24 9.88
CA PHE A 57 20.37 -11.23 10.89
C PHE A 57 20.10 -11.82 12.27
N LEU A 58 20.23 -13.14 12.44
CA LEU A 58 20.11 -13.78 13.74
C LEU A 58 21.47 -13.83 14.45
N GLN A 59 21.49 -13.38 15.70
CA GLN A 59 22.63 -13.46 16.60
C GLN A 59 22.31 -14.42 17.75
N PRO A 60 23.26 -15.29 18.14
CA PRO A 60 23.11 -16.12 19.32
C PRO A 60 23.21 -15.25 20.57
N THR A 61 22.38 -15.56 21.56
CA THR A 61 22.44 -14.97 22.91
C THR A 61 23.10 -15.94 23.87
N SER A 62 23.60 -15.42 24.99
CA SER A 62 24.25 -16.18 26.07
C SER A 62 23.42 -17.35 26.59
N ASN A 63 22.09 -17.28 26.45
CA ASN A 63 21.13 -18.28 26.93
C ASN A 63 20.79 -19.34 25.87
N GLY A 64 21.51 -19.39 24.74
CA GLY A 64 21.24 -20.31 23.63
C GLY A 64 20.07 -19.91 22.71
N ASN A 65 19.34 -18.84 23.04
CA ASN A 65 18.29 -18.28 22.18
C ASN A 65 18.90 -17.47 21.02
N GLN A 66 18.16 -17.33 19.92
CA GLN A 66 18.53 -16.47 18.80
C GLN A 66 17.68 -15.20 18.82
N VAL A 67 18.32 -14.05 18.63
CA VAL A 67 17.64 -12.75 18.52
C VAL A 67 18.04 -12.07 17.22
N PHE A 68 17.16 -11.24 16.69
CA PHE A 68 17.53 -10.40 15.56
C PHE A 68 18.51 -9.32 15.99
N VAL A 69 19.45 -8.97 15.11
CA VAL A 69 20.29 -7.79 15.29
C VAL A 69 19.44 -6.53 15.50
N ASP A 70 19.94 -5.57 16.28
CA ASP A 70 19.20 -4.36 16.63
C ASP A 70 18.90 -3.43 15.43
N MET A 71 19.59 -3.64 14.31
CA MET A 71 19.52 -2.85 13.08
C MET A 71 19.85 -1.35 13.25
N ASN A 72 20.49 -0.93 14.35
CA ASN A 72 20.78 0.48 14.63
C ASN A 72 21.79 1.12 13.67
N SER A 73 22.59 0.29 12.99
CA SER A 73 23.58 0.70 11.98
C SER A 73 23.09 0.56 10.54
N TYR A 74 21.80 0.26 10.35
CA TYR A 74 21.21 0.07 9.02
C TYR A 74 20.33 1.26 8.62
N ILE A 75 20.52 1.71 7.39
CA ILE A 75 19.65 2.68 6.73
C ILE A 75 19.01 1.94 5.56
N HIS A 76 17.67 1.87 5.55
CA HIS A 76 16.93 1.28 4.45
C HIS A 76 16.68 2.35 3.40
N VAL A 77 17.09 2.06 2.17
CA VAL A 77 16.90 2.94 1.03
C VAL A 77 15.93 2.26 0.07
N ASP A 78 14.90 2.97 -0.37
CA ASP A 78 13.95 2.46 -1.35
C ASP A 78 13.59 3.53 -2.39
N GLU A 79 13.42 3.08 -3.62
CA GLU A 79 12.92 3.90 -4.71
C GLU A 79 11.46 3.56 -4.99
N LYS A 80 10.62 4.58 -4.99
CA LYS A 80 9.20 4.41 -5.26
C LYS A 80 8.73 5.30 -6.39
N TRP A 81 8.12 4.68 -7.39
CA TRP A 81 7.41 5.37 -8.46
C TRP A 81 5.99 5.70 -8.03
N PHE A 82 5.66 6.98 -8.00
CA PHE A 82 4.31 7.48 -7.82
C PHE A 82 3.73 7.87 -9.17
N PHE A 83 2.56 7.31 -9.50
CA PHE A 83 1.86 7.67 -10.72
C PHE A 83 1.03 8.92 -10.47
N LEU A 84 1.14 9.89 -11.38
CA LEU A 84 0.35 11.13 -11.33
C LEU A 84 -1.16 10.85 -11.42
N THR A 85 -1.53 9.73 -12.05
CA THR A 85 -2.90 9.24 -12.07
C THR A 85 -3.00 7.84 -11.49
N HIS A 86 -4.05 7.59 -10.69
CA HIS A 86 -4.27 6.27 -10.10
C HIS A 86 -4.45 5.19 -11.18
N VAL A 87 -3.52 4.24 -11.20
CA VAL A 87 -3.52 3.07 -12.08
C VAL A 87 -4.66 2.10 -11.75
N LYS A 88 -4.96 1.97 -10.45
CA LYS A 88 -6.07 1.16 -9.94
C LYS A 88 -7.08 2.07 -9.31
N ARG A 89 -8.34 1.88 -9.68
CA ARG A 89 -9.47 2.72 -9.27
C ARG A 89 -10.52 1.81 -8.68
N LYS A 90 -11.04 2.19 -7.53
CA LYS A 90 -12.18 1.55 -6.90
C LYS A 90 -13.45 2.13 -7.52
N PHE A 91 -14.49 1.34 -7.70
CA PHE A 91 -15.80 1.83 -8.12
C PHE A 91 -16.87 1.17 -7.26
N TYR A 92 -17.90 1.93 -6.90
CA TYR A 92 -19.15 1.41 -6.37
C TYR A 92 -20.09 1.16 -7.54
N ALA A 93 -20.45 -0.09 -7.78
CA ALA A 93 -21.35 -0.52 -8.84
C ALA A 93 -22.20 -1.69 -8.36
N TYR A 94 -23.42 -1.82 -8.87
CA TYR A 94 -24.26 -3.01 -8.66
C TYR A 94 -23.69 -4.22 -9.40
N LYS A 95 -24.13 -5.43 -9.05
CA LYS A 95 -23.62 -6.69 -9.65
C LYS A 95 -23.79 -6.74 -11.17
N GLU A 96 -24.85 -6.13 -11.68
CA GLU A 96 -25.21 -6.16 -13.10
C GLU A 96 -24.67 -4.95 -13.88
N GLU A 97 -24.08 -3.96 -13.21
CA GLU A 97 -23.58 -2.76 -13.86
C GLU A 97 -22.21 -2.98 -14.50
N ILE A 98 -22.06 -2.49 -15.74
CA ILE A 98 -20.79 -2.47 -16.44
C ILE A 98 -19.92 -1.35 -15.85
N ILE A 99 -18.80 -1.74 -15.23
CA ILE A 99 -17.86 -0.79 -14.61
C ILE A 99 -17.11 -0.02 -15.72
N PRO A 100 -17.00 1.32 -15.61
CA PRO A 100 -16.24 2.12 -16.58
C PRO A 100 -14.80 1.61 -16.67
N THR A 101 -14.42 1.16 -17.86
CA THR A 101 -13.11 0.58 -18.12
C THR A 101 -12.14 1.67 -18.55
N SER A 102 -11.16 2.02 -17.70
CA SER A 102 -10.01 2.81 -18.15
C SER A 102 -9.13 1.97 -19.05
N ARG A 103 -9.13 2.27 -20.36
CA ARG A 103 -8.21 1.65 -21.31
C ARG A 103 -7.01 2.57 -21.54
N VAL A 104 -5.83 2.12 -21.12
CA VAL A 104 -4.55 2.72 -21.48
C VAL A 104 -3.73 1.62 -22.14
N LYS A 105 -3.02 1.92 -23.24
CA LYS A 105 -2.23 0.90 -23.98
C LYS A 105 -1.22 0.19 -23.08
N SER A 106 -0.61 0.90 -22.12
CA SER A 106 0.26 0.33 -21.09
C SER A 106 0.40 1.29 -19.91
N LYS A 107 0.61 0.76 -18.70
CA LYS A 107 0.94 1.55 -17.50
C LYS A 107 2.21 2.41 -17.67
N ARG A 108 3.09 2.04 -18.60
CA ARG A 108 4.34 2.75 -18.89
C ARG A 108 4.14 4.18 -19.39
N PHE A 109 3.00 4.47 -20.01
CA PHE A 109 2.68 5.80 -20.55
C PHE A 109 2.03 6.75 -19.53
N ILE A 110 1.76 6.29 -18.31
CA ILE A 110 1.25 7.15 -17.25
C ILE A 110 2.44 7.91 -16.65
N THR A 111 2.36 9.24 -16.61
CA THR A 111 3.37 10.09 -15.97
C THR A 111 3.64 9.61 -14.55
N LYS A 112 4.91 9.37 -14.25
CA LYS A 112 5.37 8.87 -12.96
C LYS A 112 6.51 9.74 -12.45
N VAL A 113 6.52 9.95 -11.14
CA VAL A 113 7.58 10.67 -10.43
C VAL A 113 8.27 9.66 -9.51
N MET A 114 9.60 9.64 -9.52
CA MET A 114 10.39 8.80 -8.63
C MET A 114 10.66 9.55 -7.34
N PHE A 115 10.48 8.88 -6.22
CA PHE A 115 10.91 9.36 -4.93
C PHE A 115 11.91 8.36 -4.37
N LEU A 116 13.06 8.88 -3.95
CA LEU A 116 14.03 8.15 -3.16
C LEU A 116 13.78 8.48 -1.69
N ALA A 117 13.61 7.46 -0.86
CA ALA A 117 13.43 7.63 0.57
C ALA A 117 14.42 6.78 1.34
N THR A 118 14.94 7.34 2.42
CA THR A 118 15.82 6.66 3.36
C THR A 118 15.17 6.63 4.73
N VAL A 119 15.03 5.43 5.31
CA VAL A 119 14.44 5.24 6.63
C VAL A 119 15.43 4.49 7.51
N ALA A 120 15.70 5.05 8.68
CA ALA A 120 16.49 4.40 9.73
C ALA A 120 15.61 4.20 10.97
N ARG A 121 16.06 3.32 11.87
CA ARG A 121 15.39 3.16 13.17
C ARG A 121 15.48 4.48 13.94
N PRO A 122 14.37 4.99 14.53
CA PRO A 122 14.41 6.19 15.37
C PRO A 122 15.42 6.02 16.50
N ARG A 123 16.28 7.03 16.69
CA ARG A 123 17.28 7.06 17.75
C ARG A 123 17.06 8.25 18.66
N TYR A 124 17.41 8.06 19.93
CA TYR A 124 17.43 9.14 20.90
C TYR A 124 18.65 10.02 20.65
N ASP A 125 18.44 11.32 20.52
CA ASP A 125 19.48 12.31 20.46
C ASP A 125 19.75 12.85 21.88
N PHE A 126 20.93 12.54 22.41
CA PHE A 126 21.35 12.99 23.74
C PHE A 126 21.57 14.51 23.82
N HIS A 127 21.90 15.18 22.71
CA HIS A 127 22.09 16.63 22.68
C HIS A 127 20.75 17.36 22.73
N ASN A 128 19.80 16.95 21.88
CA ASN A 128 18.48 17.55 21.82
C ASN A 128 17.49 16.97 22.85
N LYS A 129 17.93 15.97 23.62
CA LYS A 129 17.13 15.21 24.61
C LYS A 129 15.79 14.71 24.05
N ALA A 130 15.77 14.37 22.76
CA ALA A 130 14.56 14.04 22.03
C ALA A 130 14.76 12.79 21.16
N MET A 131 13.68 12.04 20.94
CA MET A 131 13.67 10.99 19.91
C MET A 131 13.53 11.63 18.53
N PHE A 132 14.31 11.16 17.55
CA PHE A 132 14.10 11.55 16.16
C PHE A 132 12.70 11.12 15.70
N ASP A 133 11.91 12.09 15.22
CA ASP A 133 10.51 11.91 14.84
C ASP A 133 10.33 11.62 13.33
N GLY A 134 11.43 11.57 12.57
CA GLY A 134 11.41 11.32 11.13
C GLY A 134 11.25 12.57 10.28
N ASN A 135 11.17 13.76 10.88
CA ASN A 135 11.12 15.02 10.17
C ASN A 135 12.53 15.63 10.05
N ILE A 136 12.87 16.13 8.86
CA ILE A 136 14.08 16.91 8.57
C ILE A 136 13.68 18.37 8.41
#